data_AF-A0A9W6TBP9-F1
#
_entry.id   AF-A0A9W6TBP9-F1
#
_cell.length_a   1.000
_cell.length_b   1.000
_cell.length_c   1.000
_cell.angle_alpha   90.00
_cell.angle_beta   90.00
_cell.angle_gamma   90.00
#
_symmetry.space_group_name_H-M   'P 1'
#
loop_
_entity.id
_entity.type
_entity.pdbx_description
1 polymer ?
#
loop_
_entity_poly.entity_id
_entity_poly.type
_entity_poly.pdbx_seq_one_letter_code
_entity_poly.pdbx_strand_id
1 'polypeptide(L)'
;MGNNVSTPAAAASQQGGCPVQHDAPKAAPEGCPVQHDAKKVDGCPVQHDKKATVADAMDGGCPVVKDGKEDKEVYNVYGQRIDPTNMMPYNPNQDPNEEQRYPLPQDRVQSTIPKGGTEGTWLYPSEQMFFNALKRKGKGEDVHEGDVRAIVSIHNNMNERAWAQVEHYEKLCHPELENSKLLKFCGRPDKLTPIAWVKNMLGYGKPFDRHDWTVLRSDNTQVRYVIDYYFDDDKSAQDEVPELHSADKVKSISMYARPAVDSVGALVDRIKFPVVGFLNGLKGPDITARSALVERSQEEKDSLPPLSVEEVEQTFAKVKDTCKSCMQEVKTCSNEVQCSQAAMALQLCMGRVICPPQAAAFTKALEGGDEVAVEAAFEAMNSSLEQFQERGASAMQEQAVRESLSKK
;
A
#
# COMPACT_ATOMS: atom_id res chain seq x y z
N MET A 1 45.96 0.59 -9.61
CA MET A 1 47.30 0.04 -9.93
C MET A 1 47.28 -0.42 -11.38
N GLY A 2 48.23 0.05 -12.21
CA GLY A 2 48.47 -0.36 -13.61
C GLY A 2 47.65 0.38 -14.68
N ASN A 3 47.84 1.68 -14.91
CA ASN A 3 48.80 2.34 -15.83
C ASN A 3 48.79 1.88 -17.31
N ASN A 4 48.35 2.79 -18.19
CA ASN A 4 49.03 3.10 -19.45
C ASN A 4 48.81 4.58 -19.82
N VAL A 5 49.92 5.30 -20.02
CA VAL A 5 50.06 6.72 -20.42
C VAL A 5 50.88 6.68 -21.73
N SER A 6 50.54 7.34 -22.83
CA SER A 6 50.92 8.75 -23.10
C SER A 6 50.34 9.28 -24.43
N THR A 7 49.64 10.42 -24.31
CA THR A 7 49.55 11.71 -25.07
C THR A 7 50.51 12.04 -26.25
N PRO A 8 50.41 13.23 -26.93
CA PRO A 8 49.25 14.09 -27.32
C PRO A 8 49.36 14.71 -28.76
N ALA A 9 48.30 15.38 -29.24
CA ALA A 9 48.42 16.56 -30.12
C ALA A 9 47.16 17.48 -30.03
N ALA A 10 47.41 18.76 -29.77
CA ALA A 10 46.50 19.91 -29.76
C ALA A 10 46.14 20.34 -31.22
N ALA A 11 45.21 21.23 -31.58
CA ALA A 11 44.16 22.07 -30.99
C ALA A 11 43.32 22.59 -32.20
N ALA A 12 42.04 22.90 -32.03
CA ALA A 12 41.39 24.05 -32.69
C ALA A 12 39.96 24.27 -32.17
N SER A 13 39.69 25.53 -31.88
CA SER A 13 38.43 26.17 -31.51
C SER A 13 37.27 25.91 -32.46
N GLN A 14 36.03 25.85 -31.94
CA GLN A 14 34.94 26.72 -32.43
C GLN A 14 33.77 26.78 -31.45
N GLN A 15 33.38 28.03 -31.17
CA GLN A 15 32.16 28.46 -30.49
C GLN A 15 30.93 28.14 -31.34
N GLY A 16 29.77 27.93 -30.70
CA GLY A 16 28.49 27.83 -31.40
C GLY A 16 27.32 27.60 -30.44
N GLY A 17 26.93 28.63 -29.69
CA GLY A 17 25.61 28.72 -29.08
C GLY A 17 24.64 29.51 -29.95
N CYS A 18 23.34 29.43 -29.58
CA CYS A 18 22.16 30.27 -29.95
C CYS A 18 21.02 29.50 -30.65
N PRO A 19 19.76 29.97 -30.58
CA PRO A 19 19.07 30.57 -29.43
C PRO A 19 17.55 30.19 -29.33
N VAL A 20 16.93 30.58 -28.22
CA VAL A 20 15.47 30.68 -28.03
C VAL A 20 14.96 31.99 -28.64
N GLN A 21 13.78 31.99 -29.29
CA GLN A 21 12.94 33.18 -29.44
C GLN A 21 11.45 32.85 -29.26
N HIS A 22 10.83 33.54 -28.30
CA HIS A 22 9.40 33.81 -28.23
C HIS A 22 9.04 34.88 -29.28
N ASP A 23 7.85 34.80 -29.88
CA ASP A 23 6.92 35.94 -30.03
C ASP A 23 5.63 35.52 -30.77
N ALA A 24 4.49 36.00 -30.26
CA ALA A 24 3.17 36.03 -30.91
C ALA A 24 2.84 37.51 -31.25
N PRO A 25 1.90 37.83 -32.18
CA PRO A 25 0.50 38.04 -31.76
C PRO A 25 -0.65 37.86 -32.81
N LYS A 26 -1.86 37.56 -32.28
CA LYS A 26 -3.30 37.83 -32.65
C LYS A 26 -3.78 38.20 -34.09
N ALA A 27 -4.86 37.55 -34.57
CA ALA A 27 -6.28 38.02 -34.60
C ALA A 27 -7.17 37.23 -35.63
N ALA A 28 -8.51 37.27 -35.49
CA ALA A 28 -9.54 36.31 -35.99
C ALA A 28 -10.34 36.81 -37.25
N PRO A 29 -11.66 36.54 -37.45
CA PRO A 29 -12.45 35.30 -37.67
C PRO A 29 -13.37 35.36 -38.94
N GLU A 30 -13.81 34.23 -39.54
CA GLU A 30 -15.05 34.15 -40.37
C GLU A 30 -15.61 32.71 -40.39
N GLY A 31 -16.93 32.52 -40.52
CA GLY A 31 -17.60 31.22 -40.36
C GLY A 31 -18.72 30.87 -41.36
N CYS A 32 -19.35 29.71 -41.09
CA CYS A 32 -20.65 29.15 -41.54
C CYS A 32 -20.76 28.47 -42.95
N PRO A 33 -21.72 27.53 -43.24
CA PRO A 33 -22.75 26.87 -42.38
C PRO A 33 -23.14 25.37 -42.71
N VAL A 34 -24.10 24.80 -41.93
CA VAL A 34 -25.09 23.69 -42.21
C VAL A 34 -24.58 22.21 -42.13
N GLN A 35 -25.20 21.16 -41.55
CA GLN A 35 -26.45 20.85 -40.81
C GLN A 35 -26.24 19.60 -39.92
N HIS A 36 -27.10 19.45 -38.91
CA HIS A 36 -27.19 18.30 -38.00
C HIS A 36 -27.78 17.05 -38.67
N ASP A 37 -27.25 15.87 -38.34
CA ASP A 37 -28.07 14.66 -38.24
C ASP A 37 -27.75 13.94 -36.91
N ALA A 38 -28.78 13.83 -36.09
CA ALA A 38 -28.73 13.29 -34.76
C ALA A 38 -28.82 11.75 -34.80
N LYS A 39 -27.81 11.07 -34.25
CA LYS A 39 -28.00 9.71 -33.70
C LYS A 39 -27.81 9.75 -32.20
N LYS A 40 -28.94 9.62 -31.52
CA LYS A 40 -29.11 9.44 -30.08
C LYS A 40 -28.34 8.18 -29.65
N VAL A 41 -27.30 8.35 -28.86
CA VAL A 41 -26.71 7.26 -28.06
C VAL A 41 -27.13 7.57 -26.62
N ASP A 42 -28.01 6.73 -26.07
CA ASP A 42 -28.44 6.80 -24.68
C ASP A 42 -27.22 6.65 -23.78
N GLY A 43 -26.77 7.76 -23.18
CA GLY A 43 -25.83 7.75 -22.08
C GLY A 43 -26.52 7.27 -20.81
N CYS A 44 -25.92 6.30 -20.13
CA CYS A 44 -26.23 5.99 -18.73
C CYS A 44 -26.19 7.29 -17.91
N PRO A 45 -27.19 7.57 -17.06
CA PRO A 45 -27.12 8.71 -16.15
C PRO A 45 -25.95 8.50 -15.18
N VAL A 46 -24.95 9.37 -15.26
CA VAL A 46 -23.92 9.51 -14.23
C VAL A 46 -24.64 10.08 -13.01
N GLN A 47 -24.91 9.24 -12.01
CA GLN A 47 -25.39 9.68 -10.71
C GLN A 47 -24.20 10.29 -9.96
N HIS A 48 -24.20 11.61 -9.79
CA HIS A 48 -23.13 12.36 -9.12
C HIS A 48 -23.25 12.40 -7.57
N ASP A 49 -24.16 11.62 -6.97
CA ASP A 49 -24.49 11.78 -5.54
C ASP A 49 -24.15 10.55 -4.65
N LYS A 50 -23.40 9.56 -5.14
CA LYS A 50 -22.96 8.44 -4.29
C LYS A 50 -21.63 8.77 -3.61
N LYS A 51 -21.64 8.88 -2.26
CA LYS A 51 -20.42 8.86 -1.44
C LYS A 51 -19.60 7.60 -1.80
N ALA A 52 -18.29 7.74 -1.97
CA ALA A 52 -17.40 6.61 -2.23
C ALA A 52 -17.61 5.50 -1.18
N THR A 53 -17.90 4.28 -1.66
CA THR A 53 -18.11 3.12 -0.79
C THR A 53 -16.78 2.44 -0.47
N VAL A 54 -16.76 1.62 0.58
CA VAL A 54 -15.58 0.77 0.90
C VAL A 54 -15.20 -0.11 -0.29
N ALA A 55 -16.18 -0.56 -1.09
CA ALA A 55 -15.94 -1.33 -2.32
C ALA A 55 -15.20 -0.52 -3.39
N ASP A 56 -15.48 0.79 -3.53
CA ASP A 56 -14.81 1.66 -4.50
C ASP A 56 -13.33 1.89 -4.14
N ALA A 57 -13.05 2.07 -2.84
CA ALA A 57 -11.68 2.11 -2.33
C ALA A 57 -10.96 0.75 -2.49
N MET A 58 -11.72 -0.35 -2.47
CA MET A 58 -11.16 -1.71 -2.56
C MET A 58 -10.71 -2.15 -3.94
N ASP A 59 -11.44 -1.74 -4.97
CA ASP A 59 -11.08 -1.98 -6.37
C ASP A 59 -9.79 -1.22 -6.79
N GLY A 60 -9.18 -0.44 -5.87
CA GLY A 60 -7.97 0.36 -6.09
C GLY A 60 -6.66 -0.30 -5.71
N GLY A 61 -6.64 -1.39 -4.93
CA GLY A 61 -5.39 -1.90 -4.34
C GLY A 61 -4.55 -2.80 -5.25
N CYS A 62 -5.19 -3.57 -6.13
CA CYS A 62 -4.53 -4.72 -6.75
C CYS A 62 -3.95 -4.47 -8.15
N PRO A 63 -2.96 -5.28 -8.57
CA PRO A 63 -2.31 -5.12 -9.86
C PRO A 63 -3.12 -5.77 -10.99
N VAL A 64 -3.43 -5.01 -12.04
CA VAL A 64 -4.28 -5.44 -13.17
C VAL A 64 -3.44 -5.73 -14.42
N VAL A 65 -3.76 -6.80 -15.14
CA VAL A 65 -3.06 -7.19 -16.37
C VAL A 65 -3.43 -6.27 -17.54
N LYS A 66 -2.43 -5.81 -18.30
CA LYS A 66 -2.57 -5.43 -19.72
C LYS A 66 -1.95 -6.55 -20.55
N ASP A 67 -2.71 -7.17 -21.45
CA ASP A 67 -2.29 -8.42 -22.12
C ASP A 67 -0.90 -8.27 -22.81
N GLY A 68 0.10 -9.05 -22.38
CA GLY A 68 1.48 -9.06 -22.91
C GLY A 68 2.43 -10.01 -22.16
N LYS A 69 3.35 -10.69 -22.89
CA LYS A 69 4.15 -11.87 -22.46
C LYS A 69 4.96 -11.71 -21.15
N GLU A 70 4.82 -12.70 -20.27
CA GLU A 70 5.59 -12.94 -19.04
C GLU A 70 7.00 -13.53 -19.37
N ASP A 71 7.98 -13.32 -18.48
CA ASP A 71 9.40 -13.78 -18.49
C ASP A 71 10.50 -12.77 -18.92
N LYS A 72 10.25 -11.47 -18.90
CA LYS A 72 11.32 -10.45 -18.92
C LYS A 72 11.25 -9.58 -17.69
N GLU A 73 12.40 -9.05 -17.24
CA GLU A 73 12.44 -7.98 -16.25
C GLU A 73 11.50 -6.86 -16.72
N VAL A 74 10.40 -6.69 -16.00
CA VAL A 74 9.40 -5.66 -16.31
C VAL A 74 9.86 -4.39 -15.63
N TYR A 75 10.03 -3.33 -16.40
CA TYR A 75 10.38 -2.01 -15.87
C TYR A 75 9.17 -1.09 -16.04
N ASN A 76 8.92 -0.22 -15.06
CA ASN A 76 7.95 0.85 -15.25
C ASN A 76 8.53 1.96 -16.15
N VAL A 77 7.71 2.96 -16.48
CA VAL A 77 8.11 4.11 -17.33
C VAL A 77 9.29 4.88 -16.75
N TYR A 78 9.55 4.75 -15.45
CA TYR A 78 10.64 5.40 -14.72
C TYR A 78 11.87 4.50 -14.52
N GLY A 79 11.94 3.34 -15.20
CA GLY A 79 13.07 2.42 -15.11
C GLY A 79 13.16 1.65 -13.78
N GLN A 80 12.11 1.66 -12.95
CA GLN A 80 12.07 0.84 -11.75
C GLN A 80 11.66 -0.60 -12.11
N ARG A 81 12.40 -1.58 -11.59
CA ARG A 81 12.07 -2.98 -11.74
C ARG A 81 10.73 -3.29 -11.05
N ILE A 82 9.90 -4.06 -11.71
CA ILE A 82 8.59 -4.54 -11.24
C ILE A 82 8.71 -6.05 -10.99
N ASP A 83 8.25 -6.50 -9.84
CA ASP A 83 8.12 -7.93 -9.53
C ASP A 83 6.94 -8.50 -10.36
N PRO A 84 7.17 -9.46 -11.28
CA PRO A 84 6.11 -9.99 -12.13
C PRO A 84 5.06 -10.83 -11.38
N THR A 85 5.34 -11.24 -10.13
CA THR A 85 4.43 -12.08 -9.33
C THR A 85 3.29 -11.29 -8.68
N ASN A 86 3.49 -9.99 -8.48
CA ASN A 86 2.51 -9.09 -7.87
C ASN A 86 2.49 -7.70 -8.55
N MET A 87 3.18 -7.52 -9.67
CA MET A 87 3.33 -6.27 -10.42
C MET A 87 3.62 -5.02 -9.57
N MET A 88 4.31 -5.19 -8.44
CA MET A 88 4.72 -4.10 -7.56
C MET A 88 6.16 -3.67 -7.87
N PRO A 89 6.48 -2.37 -7.77
CA PRO A 89 7.86 -1.91 -7.78
C PRO A 89 8.65 -2.52 -6.62
N TYR A 90 9.90 -2.91 -6.86
CA TYR A 90 10.78 -3.42 -5.79
C TYR A 90 11.09 -2.37 -4.71
N ASN A 91 11.15 -1.10 -5.11
CA ASN A 91 11.31 0.03 -4.19
C ASN A 91 10.06 0.93 -4.26
N PRO A 92 8.99 0.62 -3.51
CA PRO A 92 7.76 1.39 -3.56
C PRO A 92 7.95 2.78 -2.94
N ASN A 93 7.43 3.81 -3.60
CA ASN A 93 7.45 5.17 -3.05
C ASN A 93 6.55 5.24 -1.79
N GLN A 94 7.15 5.60 -0.68
CA GLN A 94 6.52 5.79 0.63
C GLN A 94 6.53 7.26 1.05
N ASP A 95 7.02 8.17 0.20
CA ASP A 95 6.98 9.59 0.49
C ASP A 95 5.51 10.05 0.59
N PRO A 96 5.19 10.93 1.56
CA PRO A 96 3.85 11.51 1.68
C PRO A 96 3.42 12.17 0.38
N ASN A 97 2.13 12.04 0.06
CA ASN A 97 1.56 12.75 -1.08
C ASN A 97 1.55 14.27 -0.81
N GLU A 98 1.66 15.11 -1.85
CA GLU A 98 1.66 16.57 -1.71
C GLU A 98 0.40 17.11 -1.00
N GLU A 99 -0.74 16.43 -1.17
CA GLU A 99 -2.02 16.80 -0.55
C GLU A 99 -2.24 16.15 0.84
N GLN A 100 -1.32 15.31 1.30
CA GLN A 100 -1.47 14.56 2.55
C GLN A 100 -1.32 15.48 3.76
N ARG A 101 -2.31 15.47 4.64
CA ARG A 101 -2.33 16.30 5.86
C ARG A 101 -1.80 15.57 7.10
N TYR A 102 -2.06 14.26 7.19
CA TYR A 102 -1.72 13.45 8.37
C TYR A 102 -0.68 12.38 8.03
N PRO A 103 0.27 12.09 8.95
CA PRO A 103 1.28 11.05 8.71
C PRO A 103 0.64 9.66 8.68
N LEU A 104 0.96 8.87 7.67
CA LEU A 104 0.52 7.46 7.56
C LEU A 104 1.70 6.52 7.87
N PRO A 105 1.46 5.38 8.54
CA PRO A 105 2.50 4.39 8.79
C PRO A 105 3.11 3.85 7.48
N GLN A 106 4.43 3.74 7.47
CA GLN A 106 5.19 3.18 6.35
C GLN A 106 5.54 1.70 6.54
N ASP A 107 5.34 1.16 7.75
CA ASP A 107 5.57 -0.23 8.07
C ASP A 107 4.65 -1.17 7.27
N ARG A 108 5.22 -2.30 6.86
CA ARG A 108 4.50 -3.34 6.14
C ARG A 108 4.13 -4.45 7.10
N VAL A 109 2.90 -4.96 6.95
CA VAL A 109 2.38 -6.06 7.77
C VAL A 109 2.72 -7.40 7.12
N GLN A 110 3.22 -8.34 7.92
CA GLN A 110 3.47 -9.71 7.46
C GLN A 110 2.16 -10.50 7.37
N SER A 111 1.89 -11.11 6.21
CA SER A 111 0.73 -11.99 6.02
C SER A 111 0.98 -13.38 6.59
N THR A 112 -0.10 -14.15 6.73
CA THR A 112 0.00 -15.60 7.02
C THR A 112 0.00 -16.46 5.75
N ILE A 113 0.03 -15.82 4.58
CA ILE A 113 -0.03 -16.49 3.26
C ILE A 113 1.40 -16.87 2.82
N PRO A 114 1.73 -18.16 2.67
CA PRO A 114 3.05 -18.59 2.23
C PRO A 114 3.36 -18.10 0.80
N LYS A 115 4.57 -17.57 0.58
CA LYS A 115 4.99 -17.07 -0.74
C LYS A 115 5.72 -18.15 -1.54
N GLY A 116 5.14 -18.52 -2.69
CA GLY A 116 5.72 -19.48 -3.62
C GLY A 116 7.09 -19.03 -4.13
N GLY A 117 8.02 -19.99 -4.24
CA GLY A 117 9.42 -19.70 -4.60
C GLY A 117 10.29 -19.18 -3.46
N THR A 118 9.75 -19.05 -2.24
CA THR A 118 10.49 -18.65 -1.03
C THR A 118 10.05 -19.47 0.20
N GLU A 119 10.77 -19.32 1.31
CA GLU A 119 10.38 -19.86 2.61
C GLU A 119 9.62 -18.85 3.50
N GLY A 120 9.42 -17.62 3.01
CA GLY A 120 8.70 -16.57 3.72
C GLY A 120 7.21 -16.49 3.37
N THR A 121 6.53 -15.53 3.98
CA THR A 121 5.15 -15.16 3.65
C THR A 121 5.09 -13.86 2.84
N TRP A 122 3.93 -13.56 2.27
CA TRP A 122 3.71 -12.27 1.61
C TRP A 122 3.74 -11.11 2.61
N LEU A 123 4.14 -9.93 2.14
CA LEU A 123 4.05 -8.68 2.91
C LEU A 123 2.96 -7.80 2.30
N TYR A 124 2.04 -7.34 3.12
CA TYR A 124 1.04 -6.37 2.68
C TYR A 124 1.67 -4.99 2.45
N PRO A 125 1.10 -4.16 1.56
CA PRO A 125 1.46 -2.74 1.46
C PRO A 125 1.25 -2.03 2.80
N SER A 126 2.06 -1.02 3.08
CA SER A 126 1.80 -0.10 4.19
C SER A 126 0.60 0.79 3.89
N GLU A 127 0.10 1.49 4.91
CA GLU A 127 -0.95 2.50 4.76
C GLU A 127 -0.54 3.61 3.80
N GLN A 128 0.69 4.11 3.93
CA GLN A 128 1.23 5.13 3.05
C GLN A 128 1.37 4.64 1.59
N MET A 129 1.82 3.41 1.36
CA MET A 129 1.84 2.81 0.01
C MET A 129 0.44 2.72 -0.59
N PHE A 130 -0.53 2.30 0.23
CA PHE A 130 -1.92 2.13 -0.19
C PHE A 130 -2.55 3.47 -0.55
N PHE A 131 -2.40 4.48 0.29
CA PHE A 131 -2.89 5.84 0.03
C PHE A 131 -2.28 6.45 -1.24
N ASN A 132 -0.95 6.33 -1.40
CA ASN A 132 -0.28 6.77 -2.62
C ASN A 132 -0.78 6.05 -3.88
N ALA A 133 -1.12 4.76 -3.77
CA ALA A 133 -1.70 4.00 -4.88
C ALA A 133 -3.12 4.47 -5.22
N LEU A 134 -3.96 4.75 -4.22
CA LEU A 134 -5.31 5.29 -4.42
C LEU A 134 -5.28 6.66 -5.12
N LYS A 135 -4.44 7.58 -4.62
CA LYS A 135 -4.26 8.92 -5.22
C LYS A 135 -3.80 8.82 -6.67
N ARG A 136 -2.79 7.99 -6.96
CA ARG A 136 -2.30 7.77 -8.34
C ARG A 136 -3.36 7.20 -9.29
N LYS A 137 -4.32 6.43 -8.76
CA LYS A 137 -5.42 5.83 -9.53
C LYS A 137 -6.64 6.75 -9.67
N GLY A 138 -6.62 7.95 -9.10
CA GLY A 138 -7.78 8.86 -9.08
C GLY A 138 -8.95 8.33 -8.25
N LYS A 139 -8.69 7.43 -7.31
CA LYS A 139 -9.70 6.83 -6.41
C LYS A 139 -9.54 7.28 -4.95
N GLY A 140 -8.60 8.21 -4.70
CA GLY A 140 -8.29 8.71 -3.36
C GLY A 140 -8.81 10.11 -3.07
N GLU A 141 -9.62 10.71 -3.96
CA GLU A 141 -10.13 12.08 -3.75
C GLU A 141 -11.05 12.15 -2.51
N ASP A 142 -11.91 11.14 -2.35
CA ASP A 142 -12.86 11.06 -1.23
C ASP A 142 -12.32 10.29 -0.01
N VAL A 143 -11.08 9.82 -0.06
CA VAL A 143 -10.49 9.02 1.03
C VAL A 143 -9.70 9.91 1.97
N HIS A 144 -10.21 10.05 3.21
CA HIS A 144 -9.49 10.73 4.28
C HIS A 144 -8.39 9.83 4.85
N GLU A 145 -7.27 10.41 5.28
CA GLU A 145 -6.15 9.67 5.89
C GLU A 145 -6.60 8.86 7.10
N GLY A 146 -7.55 9.39 7.88
CA GLY A 146 -8.17 8.69 9.02
C GLY A 146 -8.94 7.42 8.66
N ASP A 147 -9.36 7.24 7.40
CA ASP A 147 -10.02 6.01 6.95
C ASP A 147 -9.04 4.95 6.43
N VAL A 148 -7.80 5.34 6.14
CA VAL A 148 -6.82 4.45 5.47
C VAL A 148 -6.51 3.22 6.32
N ARG A 149 -6.32 3.41 7.63
CA ARG A 149 -6.07 2.30 8.57
C ARG A 149 -7.16 1.23 8.49
N ALA A 150 -8.43 1.65 8.57
CA ALA A 150 -9.57 0.74 8.47
C ALA A 150 -9.63 0.07 7.09
N ILE A 151 -9.48 0.83 6.01
CA ILE A 151 -9.54 0.30 4.64
C ILE A 151 -8.46 -0.76 4.42
N VAL A 152 -7.20 -0.47 4.77
CA VAL A 152 -6.07 -1.40 4.61
C VAL A 152 -6.28 -2.66 5.42
N SER A 153 -6.82 -2.54 6.63
CA SER A 153 -7.16 -3.69 7.44
C SER A 153 -8.19 -4.62 6.82
N ILE A 154 -9.26 -4.04 6.27
CA ILE A 154 -10.29 -4.86 5.63
C ILE A 154 -9.69 -5.58 4.41
N HIS A 155 -8.83 -4.92 3.64
CA HIS A 155 -8.13 -5.55 2.52
C HIS A 155 -7.25 -6.73 2.96
N ASN A 156 -6.42 -6.52 3.97
CA ASN A 156 -5.53 -7.55 4.48
C ASN A 156 -6.35 -8.74 4.97
N ASN A 157 -7.43 -8.48 5.71
CA ASN A 157 -8.32 -9.52 6.16
C ASN A 157 -9.02 -10.25 5.00
N MET A 158 -9.46 -9.53 3.97
CA MET A 158 -10.06 -10.13 2.77
C MET A 158 -9.09 -11.06 2.05
N ASN A 159 -7.80 -10.70 2.00
CA ASN A 159 -6.76 -11.58 1.45
C ASN A 159 -6.60 -12.85 2.30
N GLU A 160 -6.56 -12.72 3.62
CA GLU A 160 -6.49 -13.89 4.52
C GLU A 160 -7.73 -14.80 4.40
N ARG A 161 -8.93 -14.21 4.25
CA ARG A 161 -10.17 -14.95 4.00
C ARG A 161 -10.16 -15.68 2.66
N ALA A 162 -9.68 -15.02 1.61
CA ALA A 162 -9.55 -15.62 0.29
C ALA A 162 -8.58 -16.81 0.33
N TRP A 163 -7.44 -16.64 0.99
CA TRP A 163 -6.48 -17.73 1.16
C TRP A 163 -7.04 -18.88 2.00
N ALA A 164 -7.79 -18.60 3.06
CA ALA A 164 -8.45 -19.64 3.87
C ALA A 164 -9.41 -20.51 3.03
N GLN A 165 -10.15 -19.90 2.09
CA GLN A 165 -11.00 -20.65 1.16
C GLN A 165 -10.18 -21.52 0.20
N VAL A 166 -9.07 -20.99 -0.33
CA VAL A 166 -8.14 -21.73 -1.21
C VAL A 166 -7.55 -22.93 -0.47
N GLU A 167 -7.01 -22.74 0.74
CA GLU A 167 -6.46 -23.83 1.55
C GLU A 167 -7.51 -24.88 1.88
N HIS A 168 -8.75 -24.46 2.18
CA HIS A 168 -9.83 -25.39 2.47
C HIS A 168 -10.15 -26.25 1.23
N TYR A 169 -10.11 -25.64 0.04
CA TYR A 169 -10.24 -26.35 -1.23
C TYR A 169 -9.14 -27.38 -1.43
N GLU A 170 -7.88 -26.97 -1.25
CA GLU A 170 -6.71 -27.84 -1.41
C GLU A 170 -6.72 -28.99 -0.39
N LYS A 171 -7.00 -28.72 0.89
CA LYS A 171 -7.05 -29.75 1.95
C LYS A 171 -8.10 -30.84 1.67
N LEU A 172 -9.22 -30.50 1.04
CA LEU A 172 -10.30 -31.45 0.77
C LEU A 172 -10.12 -32.19 -0.55
N CYS A 173 -9.65 -31.50 -1.57
CA CYS A 173 -9.48 -32.08 -2.89
C CYS A 173 -8.17 -32.85 -3.02
N HIS A 174 -7.10 -32.40 -2.36
CA HIS A 174 -5.73 -32.91 -2.47
C HIS A 174 -5.06 -33.01 -1.07
N PRO A 175 -5.60 -33.82 -0.14
CA PRO A 175 -5.05 -33.94 1.22
C PRO A 175 -3.60 -34.43 1.27
N GLU A 176 -3.12 -35.10 0.22
CA GLU A 176 -1.74 -35.55 0.06
C GLU A 176 -0.77 -34.44 -0.34
N LEU A 177 -1.27 -33.31 -0.87
CA LEU A 177 -0.47 -32.18 -1.32
C LEU A 177 -0.47 -31.07 -0.25
N GLU A 178 0.19 -31.36 0.86
CA GLU A 178 0.35 -30.39 1.95
C GLU A 178 1.22 -29.18 1.52
N ASN A 179 1.09 -28.07 2.26
CA ASN A 179 1.93 -26.88 2.14
C ASN A 179 1.87 -26.15 0.78
N SER A 180 0.67 -26.07 0.19
CA SER A 180 0.43 -25.19 -0.97
C SER A 180 0.80 -23.73 -0.65
N LYS A 181 1.48 -23.05 -1.58
CA LYS A 181 1.96 -21.66 -1.44
C LYS A 181 1.33 -20.76 -2.52
N LEU A 182 1.10 -19.48 -2.22
CA LEU A 182 0.62 -18.51 -3.22
C LEU A 182 1.80 -18.03 -4.07
N LEU A 183 1.79 -18.34 -5.36
CA LEU A 183 2.88 -18.00 -6.29
C LEU A 183 2.73 -16.60 -6.89
N LYS A 184 1.55 -16.28 -7.41
CA LYS A 184 1.25 -14.97 -8.00
C LYS A 184 -0.23 -14.63 -7.89
N PHE A 185 -0.56 -13.36 -7.94
CA PHE A 185 -1.95 -12.89 -7.97
C PHE A 185 -2.11 -11.73 -8.94
N CYS A 186 -3.28 -11.63 -9.56
CA CYS A 186 -3.60 -10.55 -10.48
C CYS A 186 -5.10 -10.19 -10.44
N GLY A 187 -5.39 -8.90 -10.49
CA GLY A 187 -6.73 -8.37 -10.67
C GLY A 187 -7.18 -8.49 -12.12
N ARG A 188 -8.45 -8.85 -12.32
CA ARG A 188 -9.12 -8.98 -13.62
C ARG A 188 -10.56 -8.42 -13.56
N PRO A 189 -10.76 -7.16 -13.14
CA PRO A 189 -12.10 -6.59 -12.91
C PRO A 189 -12.98 -6.62 -14.17
N ASP A 190 -12.39 -6.42 -15.35
CA ASP A 190 -13.15 -6.36 -16.62
C ASP A 190 -13.50 -7.73 -17.21
N LYS A 191 -12.96 -8.83 -16.67
CA LYS A 191 -13.17 -10.18 -17.22
C LYS A 191 -14.13 -10.94 -16.31
N LEU A 192 -15.42 -10.97 -16.62
CA LEU A 192 -16.38 -11.80 -15.87
C LEU A 192 -16.10 -13.30 -16.04
N THR A 193 -16.33 -14.07 -14.98
CA THR A 193 -16.35 -15.54 -15.10
C THR A 193 -17.63 -16.01 -15.80
N PRO A 194 -17.65 -17.20 -16.44
CA PRO A 194 -18.88 -17.73 -17.03
C PRO A 194 -20.04 -17.80 -16.03
N ILE A 195 -19.75 -18.16 -14.78
CA ILE A 195 -20.74 -18.19 -13.70
C ILE A 195 -21.22 -16.78 -13.35
N ALA A 196 -20.32 -15.81 -13.21
CA ALA A 196 -20.67 -14.42 -12.95
C ALA A 196 -21.52 -13.83 -14.08
N TRP A 197 -21.24 -14.20 -15.33
CA TRP A 197 -22.04 -13.80 -16.49
C TRP A 197 -23.46 -14.35 -16.42
N VAL A 198 -23.63 -15.65 -16.12
CA VAL A 198 -24.96 -16.27 -15.94
C VAL A 198 -25.70 -15.65 -14.74
N LYS A 199 -25.03 -15.46 -13.61
CA LYS A 199 -25.62 -14.82 -12.42
C LYS A 199 -26.12 -13.41 -12.71
N ASN A 200 -25.32 -12.63 -13.43
CA ASN A 200 -25.69 -11.28 -13.86
C ASN A 200 -26.92 -11.30 -14.78
N MET A 201 -26.98 -12.23 -15.74
CA MET A 201 -28.15 -12.42 -16.61
C MET A 201 -29.42 -12.78 -15.84
N LEU A 202 -29.29 -13.50 -14.72
CA LEU A 202 -30.40 -13.88 -13.83
C LEU A 202 -30.73 -12.82 -12.76
N GLY A 203 -30.08 -11.66 -12.77
CA GLY A 203 -30.38 -10.55 -11.86
C GLY A 203 -29.71 -10.62 -10.48
N TYR A 204 -28.76 -11.54 -10.25
CA TYR A 204 -28.04 -11.65 -8.97
C TYR A 204 -26.87 -10.66 -8.82
N GLY A 205 -26.69 -9.74 -9.78
CA GLY A 205 -25.58 -8.80 -9.82
C GLY A 205 -24.28 -9.40 -10.37
N LYS A 206 -23.36 -8.50 -10.73
CA LYS A 206 -21.99 -8.83 -11.15
C LYS A 206 -21.03 -8.67 -9.96
N PRO A 207 -19.92 -9.41 -9.90
CA PRO A 207 -18.86 -9.10 -8.95
C PRO A 207 -18.34 -7.68 -9.23
N PHE A 208 -18.07 -6.92 -8.17
CA PHE A 208 -17.47 -5.59 -8.29
C PHE A 208 -15.96 -5.70 -8.56
N ASP A 209 -15.34 -6.79 -8.12
CA ASP A 209 -13.93 -7.07 -8.32
C ASP A 209 -13.69 -8.58 -8.50
N ARG A 210 -12.67 -8.93 -9.29
CA ARG A 210 -12.28 -10.31 -9.58
C ARG A 210 -10.77 -10.43 -9.53
N HIS A 211 -10.31 -11.48 -8.84
CA HIS A 211 -8.91 -11.85 -8.76
C HIS A 211 -8.64 -13.26 -9.29
N ASP A 212 -7.51 -13.42 -9.96
CA ASP A 212 -6.95 -14.71 -10.33
C ASP A 212 -5.66 -14.93 -9.52
N TRP A 213 -5.64 -15.99 -8.72
CA TRP A 213 -4.49 -16.39 -7.92
C TRP A 213 -3.88 -17.66 -8.49
N THR A 214 -2.56 -17.77 -8.53
CA THR A 214 -1.86 -19.00 -8.91
C THR A 214 -1.25 -19.62 -7.67
N VAL A 215 -1.69 -20.83 -7.34
CA VAL A 215 -1.22 -21.63 -6.22
C VAL A 215 -0.16 -22.61 -6.72
N LEU A 216 0.96 -22.67 -6.02
CA LEU A 216 2.01 -23.67 -6.22
C LEU A 216 1.82 -24.78 -5.18
N ARG A 217 1.56 -26.00 -5.66
CA ARG A 217 1.47 -27.19 -4.81
C ARG A 217 2.85 -27.78 -4.54
N SER A 218 2.93 -28.70 -3.58
CA SER A 218 4.18 -29.36 -3.18
C SER A 218 4.81 -30.24 -4.27
N ASP A 219 4.02 -30.70 -5.23
CA ASP A 219 4.49 -31.43 -6.42
C ASP A 219 4.96 -30.50 -7.57
N ASN A 220 5.04 -29.19 -7.31
CA ASN A 220 5.35 -28.12 -8.26
C ASN A 220 4.29 -27.87 -9.33
N THR A 221 3.08 -28.42 -9.18
CA THR A 221 1.97 -28.05 -10.07
C THR A 221 1.45 -26.66 -9.74
N GLN A 222 1.14 -25.90 -10.78
CA GLN A 222 0.56 -24.56 -10.67
C GLN A 222 -0.91 -24.61 -11.01
N VAL A 223 -1.77 -24.22 -10.07
CA VAL A 223 -3.22 -24.21 -10.25
C VAL A 223 -3.75 -22.80 -10.08
N ARG A 224 -4.55 -22.37 -11.06
CA ARG A 224 -5.18 -21.06 -11.03
C ARG A 224 -6.50 -21.14 -10.28
N TYR A 225 -6.69 -20.27 -9.31
CA TYR A 225 -7.93 -20.00 -8.61
C TYR A 225 -8.54 -18.70 -9.13
N VAL A 226 -9.86 -18.65 -9.18
CA VAL A 226 -10.64 -17.44 -9.46
C VAL A 226 -11.44 -17.08 -8.22
N ILE A 227 -11.35 -15.81 -7.84
CA ILE A 227 -11.99 -15.24 -6.66
C ILE A 227 -12.86 -14.09 -7.14
N ASP A 228 -14.18 -14.23 -6.95
CA ASP A 228 -15.13 -13.16 -7.25
C ASP A 228 -15.56 -12.49 -5.94
N TYR A 229 -15.54 -11.16 -5.91
CA TYR A 229 -16.02 -10.36 -4.79
C TYR A 229 -17.36 -9.71 -5.14
N TYR A 230 -18.33 -9.85 -4.23
CA TYR A 230 -19.69 -9.31 -4.39
C TYR A 230 -20.00 -8.38 -3.23
N PHE A 231 -20.71 -7.29 -3.55
CA PHE A 231 -21.18 -6.31 -2.59
C PHE A 231 -22.68 -6.43 -2.43
N ASP A 232 -23.15 -6.41 -1.19
CA ASP A 232 -24.55 -6.49 -0.81
C ASP A 232 -24.95 -5.22 -0.05
N ASP A 233 -25.62 -4.31 -0.78
CA ASP A 233 -26.06 -3.00 -0.26
C ASP A 233 -26.95 -3.17 0.99
N ASP A 234 -27.80 -4.19 1.04
CA ASP A 234 -28.74 -4.41 2.14
C ASP A 234 -28.03 -4.82 3.44
N LYS A 235 -26.84 -5.42 3.31
CA LYS A 235 -25.99 -5.81 4.45
C LYS A 235 -25.02 -4.70 4.87
N SER A 236 -24.84 -3.67 4.06
CA SER A 236 -23.95 -2.54 4.40
C SER A 236 -24.39 -1.78 5.65
N ALA A 237 -25.68 -1.74 5.95
CA ALA A 237 -26.22 -1.14 7.18
C ALA A 237 -25.84 -1.93 8.46
N GLN A 238 -25.35 -3.16 8.32
CA GLN A 238 -24.87 -4.00 9.41
C GLN A 238 -23.34 -4.05 9.48
N ASP A 239 -22.66 -3.31 8.61
CA ASP A 239 -21.21 -3.18 8.67
C ASP A 239 -20.84 -2.28 9.84
N GLU A 240 -20.09 -2.80 10.79
CA GLU A 240 -19.39 -1.98 11.76
C GLU A 240 -18.04 -1.57 11.16
N VAL A 241 -17.57 -0.34 11.42
CA VAL A 241 -16.18 0.03 11.11
C VAL A 241 -15.31 -0.99 11.83
N PRO A 242 -14.64 -1.88 11.09
CA PRO A 242 -13.90 -2.92 11.74
C PRO A 242 -12.72 -2.25 12.43
N GLU A 243 -12.58 -2.50 13.74
CA GLU A 243 -11.25 -2.49 14.34
C GLU A 243 -10.36 -3.36 13.46
N LEU A 244 -9.06 -3.03 13.41
CA LEU A 244 -8.03 -3.51 12.47
C LEU A 244 -8.15 -5.02 12.09
N HIS A 245 -8.83 -5.86 12.87
CA HIS A 245 -8.95 -7.31 12.70
C HIS A 245 -10.35 -7.95 12.86
N SER A 246 -11.46 -7.21 12.79
CA SER A 246 -12.81 -7.82 12.88
C SER A 246 -13.40 -8.26 11.52
N ALA A 247 -12.83 -9.36 11.01
CA ALA A 247 -13.11 -10.03 9.72
C ALA A 247 -14.58 -10.32 9.40
N ASP A 248 -15.36 -10.52 10.46
CA ASP A 248 -16.76 -10.93 10.49
C ASP A 248 -17.73 -9.75 10.56
N LYS A 249 -17.21 -8.54 10.78
CA LYS A 249 -18.01 -7.32 10.92
C LYS A 249 -18.31 -6.61 9.61
N VAL A 250 -17.56 -6.89 8.54
CA VAL A 250 -17.92 -6.46 7.18
C VAL A 250 -18.74 -7.56 6.52
N LYS A 251 -20.06 -7.46 6.63
CA LYS A 251 -21.04 -8.45 6.13
C LYS A 251 -21.50 -8.14 4.72
N SER A 252 -21.33 -6.90 4.25
CA SER A 252 -21.65 -6.48 2.89
C SER A 252 -20.77 -7.11 1.82
N ILE A 253 -19.54 -7.50 2.16
CA ILE A 253 -18.60 -8.08 1.21
C ILE A 253 -18.58 -9.60 1.37
N SER A 254 -19.02 -10.28 0.31
CA SER A 254 -18.88 -11.73 0.17
C SER A 254 -17.88 -12.07 -0.92
N MET A 255 -17.17 -13.18 -0.75
CA MET A 255 -16.18 -13.65 -1.71
C MET A 255 -16.31 -15.15 -1.93
N TYR A 256 -15.98 -15.58 -3.15
CA TYR A 256 -16.02 -16.99 -3.52
C TYR A 256 -14.79 -17.41 -4.33
N ALA A 257 -13.85 -18.08 -3.67
CA ALA A 257 -12.66 -18.66 -4.26
C ALA A 257 -12.92 -20.08 -4.77
N ARG A 258 -12.39 -20.41 -5.95
CA ARG A 258 -12.54 -21.73 -6.57
C ARG A 258 -11.48 -21.97 -7.66
N PRO A 259 -11.10 -23.22 -7.94
CA PRO A 259 -10.22 -23.53 -9.07
C PRO A 259 -10.78 -23.01 -10.38
N ALA A 260 -9.95 -22.50 -11.27
CA ALA A 260 -10.32 -22.11 -12.63
C ALA A 260 -10.59 -23.36 -13.47
N VAL A 261 -11.57 -23.33 -14.37
CA VAL A 261 -11.89 -24.49 -15.23
C VAL A 261 -11.02 -24.47 -16.49
N ASP A 262 -9.71 -24.48 -16.30
CA ASP A 262 -8.71 -24.54 -17.38
C ASP A 262 -8.06 -25.93 -17.50
N SER A 263 -8.33 -26.84 -16.56
CA SER A 263 -7.89 -28.23 -16.60
C SER A 263 -8.99 -29.20 -16.16
N VAL A 264 -8.87 -30.47 -16.58
CA VAL A 264 -9.79 -31.54 -16.15
C VAL A 264 -9.70 -31.75 -14.64
N GLY A 265 -8.50 -31.67 -14.05
CA GLY A 265 -8.31 -31.77 -12.61
C GLY A 265 -9.08 -30.69 -11.85
N ALA A 266 -8.96 -29.43 -12.28
CA ALA A 266 -9.69 -28.33 -11.65
C ALA A 266 -11.23 -28.42 -11.82
N LEU A 267 -11.71 -29.01 -12.92
CA LEU A 267 -13.13 -29.33 -13.09
C LEU A 267 -13.58 -30.41 -12.10
N VAL A 268 -12.78 -31.47 -11.94
CA VAL A 268 -13.04 -32.52 -10.94
C VAL A 268 -13.06 -31.93 -9.54
N ASP A 269 -12.13 -31.03 -9.21
CA ASP A 269 -12.10 -30.33 -7.92
C ASP A 269 -13.38 -29.52 -7.68
N ARG A 270 -13.92 -28.85 -8.71
CA ARG A 270 -15.21 -28.14 -8.64
C ARG A 270 -16.40 -29.02 -8.32
N ILE A 271 -16.37 -30.29 -8.70
CA ILE A 271 -17.44 -31.25 -8.44
C ILE A 271 -17.21 -31.97 -7.10
N LYS A 272 -15.95 -32.36 -6.82
CA LYS A 272 -15.55 -33.11 -5.63
C LYS A 272 -15.79 -32.30 -4.36
N PHE A 273 -15.43 -31.02 -4.36
CA PHE A 273 -15.51 -30.17 -3.17
C PHE A 273 -16.91 -30.11 -2.53
N PRO A 274 -18.01 -29.76 -3.25
CA PRO A 274 -19.35 -29.75 -2.65
C PRO A 274 -19.84 -31.15 -2.26
N VAL A 275 -19.45 -32.20 -2.99
CA VAL A 275 -19.85 -33.60 -2.70
C VAL A 275 -19.20 -34.10 -1.41
N VAL A 276 -17.88 -33.97 -1.30
CA VAL A 276 -17.13 -34.28 -0.05
C VAL A 276 -17.66 -33.43 1.08
N GLY A 277 -18.02 -32.18 0.78
CA GLY A 277 -18.54 -31.26 1.77
C GLY A 277 -19.88 -31.65 2.38
N PHE A 278 -20.78 -32.11 1.53
CA PHE A 278 -22.08 -32.63 1.92
C PHE A 278 -21.95 -33.95 2.71
N LEU A 279 -21.05 -34.85 2.29
CA LEU A 279 -20.87 -36.16 2.92
C LEU A 279 -20.19 -36.08 4.30
N ASN A 280 -19.23 -35.18 4.47
CA ASN A 280 -18.43 -35.08 5.69
C ASN A 280 -18.90 -34.00 6.67
N GLY A 281 -19.99 -33.28 6.35
CA GLY A 281 -20.54 -32.22 7.22
C GLY A 281 -19.56 -31.08 7.46
N LEU A 282 -19.05 -30.45 6.40
CA LEU A 282 -18.00 -29.43 6.52
C LEU A 282 -18.41 -28.29 7.44
N LYS A 283 -17.60 -28.10 8.48
CA LYS A 283 -17.41 -26.77 9.06
C LYS A 283 -16.62 -25.96 8.03
N GLY A 284 -17.08 -24.75 7.74
CA GLY A 284 -16.38 -23.82 6.83
C GLY A 284 -14.96 -23.51 7.32
N PRO A 285 -14.14 -22.82 6.51
CA PRO A 285 -12.80 -22.43 6.92
C PRO A 285 -12.85 -21.65 8.24
N ASP A 286 -11.96 -21.98 9.18
CA ASP A 286 -11.83 -21.27 10.46
C ASP A 286 -11.12 -19.92 10.22
N ILE A 287 -11.91 -18.95 9.77
CA ILE A 287 -11.46 -17.59 9.45
C ILE A 287 -11.02 -16.85 10.71
N THR A 288 -11.65 -17.15 11.86
CA THR A 288 -11.38 -16.50 13.15
C THR A 288 -9.99 -16.87 13.66
N ALA A 289 -9.61 -18.16 13.61
CA ALA A 289 -8.28 -18.59 14.04
C ALA A 289 -7.15 -17.98 13.20
N ARG A 290 -7.34 -17.80 11.88
CA ARG A 290 -6.33 -17.15 11.02
C ARG A 290 -6.21 -15.65 11.28
N SER A 291 -7.33 -14.96 11.51
CA SER A 291 -7.32 -13.53 11.82
C SER A 291 -6.59 -13.26 13.14
N ALA A 292 -6.78 -14.13 14.14
CA ALA A 292 -6.11 -14.05 15.45
C ALA A 292 -4.58 -14.25 15.41
N LEU A 293 -4.05 -14.98 14.41
CA LEU A 293 -2.59 -15.13 14.24
C LEU A 293 -1.92 -13.83 13.78
N VAL A 294 -2.66 -12.97 13.08
CA VAL A 294 -2.18 -11.64 12.65
C VAL A 294 -2.27 -10.64 13.81
N GLU A 295 -3.25 -10.78 14.71
CA GLU A 295 -3.44 -9.91 15.88
C GLU A 295 -2.27 -9.96 16.86
N ARG A 296 -1.80 -11.17 17.22
CA ARG A 296 -0.76 -11.36 18.25
C ARG A 296 0.58 -10.70 17.90
N SER A 297 0.95 -10.63 16.63
CA SER A 297 2.20 -10.02 16.18
C SER A 297 2.16 -8.49 16.13
N GLN A 298 0.98 -7.87 16.22
CA GLN A 298 0.79 -6.42 16.10
C GLN A 298 0.60 -5.72 17.46
N GLU A 299 -0.03 -6.39 18.42
CA GLU A 299 -0.23 -5.86 19.79
C GLU A 299 1.06 -5.78 20.62
N GLU A 300 2.11 -6.52 20.27
CA GLU A 300 3.37 -6.54 21.03
C GLU A 300 4.21 -5.25 20.93
N LYS A 301 3.79 -4.23 20.15
CA LYS A 301 4.59 -3.02 19.91
C LYS A 301 4.33 -1.81 20.81
N ASP A 302 3.22 -1.71 21.53
CA ASP A 302 2.89 -0.47 22.26
C ASP A 302 3.02 -0.61 23.79
N SER A 303 4.08 -0.03 24.36
CA SER A 303 4.23 0.08 25.82
C SER A 303 4.58 1.48 26.34
N LEU A 304 4.29 2.54 25.56
CA LEU A 304 4.41 3.92 26.01
C LEU A 304 3.10 4.69 25.87
N PRO A 305 2.75 5.59 26.81
CA PRO A 305 1.49 6.33 26.77
C PRO A 305 1.43 7.27 25.54
N PRO A 306 0.29 7.37 24.85
CA PRO A 306 0.15 8.26 23.70
C PRO A 306 0.32 9.73 24.11
N LEU A 307 0.86 10.56 23.20
CA LEU A 307 0.90 12.01 23.36
C LEU A 307 -0.45 12.62 22.99
N SER A 308 -0.82 13.75 23.58
CA SER A 308 -1.94 14.56 23.07
C SER A 308 -1.54 15.35 21.83
N VAL A 309 -2.52 15.68 20.98
CA VAL A 309 -2.31 16.53 19.81
C VAL A 309 -1.76 17.89 20.23
N GLU A 310 -2.30 18.49 21.32
CA GLU A 310 -1.82 19.79 21.79
C GLU A 310 -0.34 19.73 22.21
N GLU A 311 0.08 18.67 22.89
CA GLU A 311 1.50 18.49 23.27
C GLU A 311 2.41 18.37 22.05
N VAL A 312 1.95 17.63 21.02
CA VAL A 312 2.68 17.47 19.76
C VAL A 312 2.83 18.81 19.06
N GLU A 313 1.73 19.53 18.82
CA GLU A 313 1.72 20.83 18.14
C GLU A 313 2.58 21.87 18.88
N GLN A 314 2.45 21.95 20.21
CA GLN A 314 3.24 22.88 21.03
C GLN A 314 4.73 22.54 20.98
N THR A 315 5.09 21.25 21.03
CA THR A 315 6.48 20.81 20.96
C THR A 315 7.07 21.10 19.59
N PHE A 316 6.35 20.83 18.50
CA PHE A 316 6.78 21.16 17.14
C PHE A 316 6.95 22.67 16.94
N ALA A 317 6.03 23.49 17.45
CA ALA A 317 6.16 24.94 17.41
C ALA A 317 7.43 25.41 18.15
N LYS A 318 7.67 24.86 19.34
CA LYS A 318 8.86 25.17 20.14
C LYS A 318 10.16 24.75 19.44
N VAL A 319 10.19 23.55 18.83
CA VAL A 319 11.33 23.09 18.02
C VAL A 319 11.55 24.03 16.83
N LYS A 320 10.48 24.39 16.13
CA LYS A 320 10.55 25.27 14.95
C LYS A 320 11.16 26.63 15.30
N ASP A 321 10.74 27.21 16.41
CA ASP A 321 11.21 28.52 16.85
C ASP A 321 12.63 28.46 17.44
N THR A 322 12.91 27.45 18.25
CA THR A 322 14.22 27.30 18.93
C THR A 322 15.32 26.88 17.97
N CYS A 323 15.04 25.95 17.06
CA CYS A 323 16.02 25.31 16.18
C CYS A 323 16.07 25.89 14.76
N LYS A 324 15.46 27.06 14.54
CA LYS A 324 15.36 27.72 13.22
C LYS A 324 16.72 27.90 12.52
N SER A 325 17.75 28.31 13.26
CA SER A 325 19.11 28.48 12.71
C SER A 325 19.68 27.15 12.21
N CYS A 326 19.63 26.11 13.04
CA CYS A 326 20.11 24.78 12.69
C CYS A 326 19.37 24.22 11.46
N MET A 327 18.05 24.43 11.37
CA MET A 327 17.27 24.04 10.18
C MET A 327 17.69 24.79 8.91
N GLN A 328 18.06 26.07 9.02
CA GLN A 328 18.60 26.81 7.87
C GLN A 328 19.98 26.31 7.48
N GLU A 329 20.85 26.03 8.44
CA GLU A 329 22.19 25.51 8.19
C GLU A 329 22.17 24.17 7.44
N VAL A 330 21.27 23.26 7.82
CA VAL A 330 21.05 22.00 7.08
C VAL A 330 20.58 22.26 5.65
N LYS A 331 19.74 23.28 5.41
CA LYS A 331 19.25 23.61 4.06
C LYS A 331 20.29 24.28 3.18
N THR A 332 21.24 25.01 3.77
CA THR A 332 22.23 25.82 3.03
C THR A 332 23.63 25.20 3.03
N CYS A 333 23.82 24.02 3.62
CA CYS A 333 25.11 23.35 3.66
C CYS A 333 25.60 23.01 2.24
N SER A 334 26.92 23.07 2.04
CA SER A 334 27.51 22.98 0.69
C SER A 334 28.32 21.71 0.43
N ASN A 335 28.79 21.06 1.49
CA ASN A 335 29.58 19.84 1.43
C ASN A 335 29.15 18.84 2.50
N GLU A 336 29.47 17.58 2.28
CA GLU A 336 29.05 16.44 3.11
C GLU A 336 29.39 16.61 4.59
N VAL A 337 30.60 17.12 4.90
CA VAL A 337 31.04 17.34 6.28
C VAL A 337 30.26 18.47 6.96
N GLN A 338 30.02 19.57 6.25
CA GLN A 338 29.18 20.66 6.77
C GLN A 338 27.73 20.20 6.97
N CYS A 339 27.19 19.41 6.04
CA CYS A 339 25.82 18.90 6.15
C CYS A 339 25.67 17.91 7.32
N SER A 340 26.64 17.02 7.53
CA SER A 340 26.61 16.09 8.66
C SER A 340 26.72 16.81 10.00
N GLN A 341 27.59 17.82 10.10
CA GLN A 341 27.70 18.66 11.29
C GLN A 341 26.42 19.46 11.57
N ALA A 342 25.83 20.08 10.54
CA ALA A 342 24.57 20.80 10.67
C ALA A 342 23.41 19.89 11.08
N ALA A 343 23.36 18.66 10.54
CA ALA A 343 22.35 17.66 10.89
C ALA A 343 22.48 17.22 12.35
N MET A 344 23.70 16.94 12.83
CA MET A 344 23.96 16.62 14.24
C MET A 344 23.61 17.80 15.16
N ALA A 345 23.93 19.03 14.76
CA ALA A 345 23.57 20.23 15.52
C ALA A 345 22.04 20.40 15.63
N LEU A 346 21.31 20.12 14.54
CA LEU A 346 19.85 20.11 14.54
C LEU A 346 19.28 19.01 15.45
N GLN A 347 19.79 17.78 15.37
CA GLN A 347 19.38 16.67 16.23
C GLN A 347 19.59 17.00 17.71
N LEU A 348 20.74 17.58 18.06
CA LEU A 348 21.01 18.04 19.43
C LEU A 348 20.08 19.17 19.86
N CYS A 349 19.78 20.12 18.97
CA CYS A 349 18.82 21.18 19.25
C CYS A 349 17.42 20.62 19.53
N MET A 350 16.95 19.68 18.69
CA MET A 350 15.68 18.98 18.88
C MET A 350 15.69 18.20 20.20
N GLY A 351 16.79 17.50 20.50
CA GLY A 351 16.96 16.76 21.74
C GLY A 351 16.83 17.65 22.98
N ARG A 352 17.38 18.87 22.96
CA ARG A 352 17.22 19.83 24.07
C ARG A 352 15.78 20.27 24.32
N VAL A 353 14.92 20.18 23.31
CA VAL A 353 13.49 20.51 23.43
C VAL A 353 12.68 19.28 23.83
N ILE A 354 12.90 18.14 23.17
CA ILE A 354 12.08 16.92 23.27
C ILE A 354 12.54 16.02 24.44
N CYS A 355 13.84 15.80 24.58
CA CYS A 355 14.43 14.91 25.58
C CYS A 355 15.61 15.59 26.31
N PRO A 356 15.36 16.64 27.12
CA PRO A 356 16.43 17.43 27.75
C PRO A 356 17.45 16.62 28.56
N PRO A 357 17.07 15.57 29.33
CA PRO A 357 18.04 14.76 30.07
C PRO A 357 19.04 14.03 29.15
N GLN A 358 18.56 13.43 28.07
CA GLN A 358 19.38 12.70 27.11
C GLN A 358 20.29 13.65 26.33
N ALA A 359 19.77 14.81 25.92
CA ALA A 359 20.57 15.85 25.25
C ALA A 359 21.66 16.44 26.16
N ALA A 360 21.38 16.58 27.46
CA ALA A 360 22.36 17.01 28.45
C ALA A 360 23.46 15.94 28.66
N ALA A 361 23.07 14.66 28.72
CA ALA A 361 24.01 13.55 28.81
C ALA A 361 24.93 13.48 27.58
N PHE A 362 24.38 13.65 26.38
CA PHE A 362 25.15 13.70 25.14
C PHE A 362 26.11 14.90 25.11
N THR A 363 25.66 16.10 25.50
CA THR A 363 26.53 17.29 25.61
C THR A 363 27.69 17.04 26.58
N LYS A 364 27.44 16.41 27.73
CA LYS A 364 28.47 16.06 28.71
C LYS A 364 29.45 15.00 28.18
N ALA A 365 28.97 14.02 27.43
CA ALA A 365 29.83 13.00 26.82
C ALA A 365 30.80 13.62 25.80
N LEU A 366 30.32 14.58 25.00
CA LEU A 366 31.15 15.33 24.04
C LEU A 366 32.30 16.09 24.72
N GLU A 367 32.06 16.65 25.91
CA GLU A 367 33.11 17.35 26.69
C GLU A 367 34.15 16.38 27.27
N GLY A 368 33.75 15.14 27.57
CA GLY A 368 34.62 14.11 28.12
C GLY A 368 35.56 13.45 27.09
N GLY A 369 35.20 13.50 25.81
CA GLY A 369 36.02 12.99 24.70
C GLY A 369 36.15 11.46 24.62
N ASP A 370 35.39 10.71 25.43
CA ASP A 370 35.31 9.24 25.35
C ASP A 370 34.34 8.83 24.25
N GLU A 371 34.88 8.30 23.14
CA GLU A 371 34.13 7.93 21.95
C GLU A 371 32.98 6.96 22.25
N VAL A 372 33.19 5.98 23.13
CA VAL A 372 32.16 4.97 23.48
C VAL A 372 31.01 5.63 24.26
N ALA A 373 31.34 6.54 25.17
CA ALA A 373 30.34 7.28 25.94
C ALA A 373 29.56 8.27 25.06
N VAL A 374 30.21 8.89 24.08
CA VAL A 374 29.58 9.79 23.10
C VAL A 374 28.59 9.02 22.23
N GLU A 375 28.99 7.86 21.70
CA GLU A 375 28.15 7.01 20.85
C GLU A 375 26.91 6.53 21.62
N ALA A 376 27.08 5.99 22.82
CA ALA A 376 25.96 5.52 23.65
C ALA A 376 24.99 6.66 24.03
N ALA A 377 25.51 7.85 24.35
CA ALA A 377 24.66 9.00 24.68
C ALA A 377 23.93 9.57 23.45
N PHE A 378 24.56 9.52 22.27
CA PHE A 378 23.94 9.87 21.01
C PHE A 378 22.80 8.92 20.66
N GLU A 379 23.02 7.61 20.76
CA GLU A 379 22.01 6.58 20.51
C GLU A 379 20.80 6.73 21.43
N ALA A 380 21.04 6.97 22.73
CA ALA A 380 19.97 7.20 23.70
C ALA A 380 19.14 8.48 23.39
N MET A 381 19.80 9.55 22.94
CA MET A 381 19.12 10.77 22.52
C MET A 381 18.30 10.53 21.24
N ASN A 382 18.89 9.86 20.24
CA ASN A 382 18.23 9.56 18.98
C ASN A 382 17.02 8.65 19.18
N SER A 383 17.14 7.59 19.98
CA SER A 383 16.02 6.72 20.35
C SER A 383 14.88 7.49 21.02
N SER A 384 15.20 8.49 21.86
CA SER A 384 14.17 9.34 22.48
C SER A 384 13.46 10.26 21.48
N LEU A 385 14.18 10.76 20.46
CA LEU A 385 13.60 11.55 19.38
C LEU A 385 12.68 10.70 18.50
N GLU A 386 13.11 9.48 18.17
CA GLU A 386 12.33 8.51 17.40
C GLU A 386 11.04 8.13 18.14
N GLN A 387 11.12 7.82 19.44
CA GLN A 387 9.93 7.55 20.26
C GLN A 387 8.95 8.72 20.32
N PHE A 388 9.45 9.97 20.37
CA PHE A 388 8.58 11.14 20.29
C PHE A 388 7.90 11.26 18.93
N GLN A 389 8.64 11.02 17.84
CA GLN A 389 8.11 11.04 16.48
C GLN A 389 7.02 9.98 16.30
N GLU A 390 7.24 8.74 16.76
CA GLU A 390 6.26 7.65 16.70
C GLU A 390 4.99 8.01 17.50
N ARG A 391 5.15 8.40 18.77
CA ARG A 391 4.01 8.79 19.63
C ARG A 391 3.25 9.99 19.08
N GLY A 392 3.97 10.95 18.47
CA GLY A 392 3.38 12.11 17.82
C GLY A 392 2.61 11.74 16.56
N ALA A 393 3.13 10.82 15.74
CA ALA A 393 2.42 10.30 14.57
C ALA A 393 1.12 9.59 14.98
N SER A 394 1.15 8.77 16.03
CA SER A 394 -0.04 8.10 16.56
C SER A 394 -1.11 9.10 17.02
N ALA A 395 -0.72 10.16 17.73
CA ALA A 395 -1.64 11.22 18.16
C ALA A 395 -2.31 11.93 16.98
N MET A 396 -1.53 12.26 15.94
CA MET A 396 -2.03 12.89 14.72
C MET A 396 -2.95 11.96 13.92
N GLN A 397 -2.70 10.64 13.94
CA GLN A 397 -3.58 9.66 13.31
C GLN A 397 -4.92 9.55 14.04
N GLU A 398 -4.94 9.54 15.37
CA GLU A 398 -6.19 9.56 16.12
C GLU A 398 -7.02 10.81 15.81
N GLN A 399 -6.37 11.97 15.65
CA GLN A 399 -7.04 13.18 15.19
C GLN A 399 -7.61 12.99 13.77
N ALA A 400 -6.85 12.42 12.84
CA ALA A 400 -7.31 12.15 11.49
C ALA A 400 -8.55 11.25 11.47
N VAL A 401 -8.61 10.23 12.34
CA VAL A 401 -9.77 9.35 12.52
C VAL A 401 -10.97 10.14 13.04
N ARG A 402 -10.79 10.96 14.10
CA ARG A 402 -11.87 11.81 14.64
C ARG A 402 -12.41 12.78 13.57
N GLU A 403 -11.53 13.41 12.80
CA GLU A 403 -11.92 14.29 11.70
C GLU A 403 -12.69 13.56 10.60
N SER A 404 -12.25 12.36 10.21
CA SER A 404 -12.99 11.53 9.24
C SER A 404 -14.41 11.21 9.74
N LEU A 405 -14.53 10.76 10.99
CA LEU A 405 -15.83 10.40 11.58
C LEU A 405 -16.78 11.61 11.66
N SER A 406 -16.26 12.81 11.90
CA SER A 406 -17.07 14.04 11.96
C SER A 406 -17.65 14.48 10.61
N LYS A 407 -17.07 14.02 9.49
CA LYS A 407 -17.52 14.33 8.12
C LYS A 407 -18.60 13.37 7.61
N LYS A 408 -18.83 12.25 8.29
CA LYS A 408 -19.81 11.22 7.89
C LYS A 408 -21.21 11.61 8.34
#